data_AF-A0A920T2S4-F1
#
_entry.id   AF-A0A920T2S4-F1
#
_cell.length_a   1.000
_cell.length_b   1.000
_cell.length_c   1.000
_cell.angle_alpha   90.00
_cell.angle_beta   90.00
_cell.angle_gamma   90.00
#
_symmetry.space_group_name_H-M   'P 1'
#
loop_
_entity.id
_entity.type
_entity.pdbx_description
1 polymer ?
#
loop_
_entity_poly.entity_id
_entity_poly.type
_entity_poly.pdbx_seq_one_letter_code
_entity_poly.pdbx_strand_id
1 'polypeptide(L)'
;MNKKYILILTLLSFAVVSAQTFKNVRAKQDGLSITVQYDMVGKLYRGDEVALTFSTDNGETYSVIKDAEGDLGSNVLPGKNNEINWLLMTKILSSVR
;
A
#
# COMPACT_ATOMS: atom_id res chain seq x y z
N MET A 1 26.93 -24.56 26.15
CA MET A 1 26.94 -23.32 25.34
C MET A 1 27.40 -22.16 26.21
N ASN A 2 28.51 -21.49 25.88
CA ASN A 2 29.06 -20.42 26.73
C ASN A 2 28.06 -19.26 26.86
N LYS A 3 27.86 -18.74 28.08
CA LYS A 3 26.90 -17.64 28.39
C LYS A 3 27.11 -16.41 27.50
N LYS A 4 28.34 -16.18 27.02
CA LYS A 4 28.70 -15.12 26.06
C LYS A 4 27.99 -15.26 24.72
N TYR A 5 27.86 -16.48 24.19
CA TYR A 5 27.17 -16.73 22.92
C TYR A 5 25.65 -16.61 23.05
N ILE A 6 25.10 -16.98 24.21
CA ILE A 6 23.66 -16.81 24.51
C ILE A 6 23.30 -15.32 24.51
N LEU A 7 24.13 -14.48 25.14
CA LEU A 7 23.95 -13.02 25.20
C LEU A 7 24.03 -12.37 23.81
N ILE A 8 24.99 -12.78 22.98
CA ILE A 8 25.13 -12.27 21.60
C ILE A 8 23.92 -12.68 20.74
N LEU A 9 23.45 -13.92 20.87
CA LEU A 9 22.30 -14.41 20.12
C LEU A 9 20.99 -13.70 20.52
N THR A 10 20.84 -13.34 21.79
CA THR A 10 19.67 -12.58 22.29
C THR A 10 19.70 -11.09 21.92
N LEU A 11 20.89 -10.49 21.78
CA LEU A 11 21.04 -9.12 21.26
C LEU A 11 20.75 -9.03 19.75
N LEU A 12 21.09 -10.08 18.99
CA LEU A 12 20.81 -10.13 17.54
C LEU A 12 19.31 -10.30 17.22
N SER A 13 18.54 -10.94 18.11
CA SER A 13 17.11 -11.17 17.91
C SER A 13 16.22 -9.97 18.24
N PHE A 14 16.78 -8.86 18.74
CA PHE A 14 16.04 -7.65 19.12
C PHE A 14 16.02 -6.54 18.05
N ALA A 15 16.56 -6.80 16.86
CA ALA A 15 16.38 -5.91 15.72
C ALA A 15 14.92 -6.01 15.25
N VAL A 16 14.04 -5.20 15.84
CA VAL A 16 12.65 -5.08 15.42
C VAL A 16 12.64 -4.43 14.03
N VAL A 17 12.60 -5.24 12.98
CA VAL A 17 12.50 -4.76 11.60
C VAL A 17 11.12 -4.12 11.45
N SER A 18 11.07 -2.79 11.41
CA SER A 18 9.84 -2.05 11.15
C SER A 18 9.63 -1.98 9.64
N ALA A 19 8.69 -2.76 9.12
CA ALA A 19 8.26 -2.70 7.73
C ALA A 19 7.38 -1.46 7.46
N GLN A 20 7.16 -1.15 6.19
CA GLN A 20 6.18 -0.15 5.78
C GLN A 20 4.80 -0.51 6.32
N THR A 21 4.09 0.46 6.86
CA THR A 21 2.75 0.28 7.41
C THR A 21 1.84 1.40 6.92
N PHE A 22 0.67 1.01 6.43
CA PHE A 22 -0.40 1.93 6.06
C PHE A 22 -1.41 2.03 7.20
N LYS A 23 -1.83 3.25 7.54
CA LYS A 23 -2.75 3.55 8.65
C LYS A 23 -3.80 4.55 8.20
N ASN A 24 -4.90 4.64 8.97
CA ASN A 24 -5.97 5.61 8.74
C ASN A 24 -6.51 5.61 7.30
N VAL A 25 -6.51 4.43 6.67
CA VAL A 25 -6.95 4.23 5.29
C VAL A 25 -8.44 4.48 5.22
N ARG A 26 -8.84 5.39 4.34
CA ARG A 26 -10.23 5.79 4.12
C ARG A 26 -10.48 5.92 2.64
N ALA A 27 -11.60 5.38 2.18
CA ALA A 27 -12.04 5.52 0.80
C ALA A 27 -13.35 6.30 0.78
N LYS A 28 -13.48 7.22 -0.18
CA LYS A 28 -14.70 7.96 -0.47
C LYS A 28 -15.00 7.81 -1.96
N GLN A 29 -16.27 7.61 -2.29
CA GLN A 29 -16.74 7.64 -3.67
C GLN A 29 -17.63 8.87 -3.89
N ASP A 30 -17.43 9.56 -5.01
CA ASP A 30 -18.26 10.63 -5.52
C ASP A 30 -18.51 10.41 -7.01
N GLY A 31 -19.71 9.92 -7.35
CA GLY A 31 -20.04 9.46 -8.70
C GLY A 31 -19.09 8.37 -9.18
N LEU A 32 -18.35 8.65 -10.26
CA LEU A 32 -17.35 7.75 -10.85
C LEU A 32 -15.94 7.96 -10.29
N SER A 33 -15.75 8.88 -9.34
CA SER A 33 -14.46 9.12 -8.72
C SER A 33 -14.38 8.41 -7.37
N ILE A 34 -13.28 7.68 -7.14
CA ILE A 34 -12.93 7.11 -5.85
C ILE A 34 -11.63 7.78 -5.39
N THR A 35 -11.66 8.36 -4.20
CA THR A 35 -10.49 8.91 -3.52
C THR A 35 -10.15 8.03 -2.33
N VAL A 36 -8.92 7.55 -2.27
CA VAL A 36 -8.37 6.79 -1.13
C VAL A 36 -7.30 7.64 -0.47
N GLN A 37 -7.48 7.91 0.82
CA GLN A 37 -6.47 8.59 1.63
C GLN A 37 -5.88 7.65 2.67
N TYR A 38 -4.59 7.78 2.94
CA TYR A 38 -3.88 6.97 3.92
C TYR A 38 -2.67 7.70 4.53
N ASP A 39 -2.26 7.21 5.69
CA ASP A 39 -0.97 7.56 6.29
C ASP A 39 0.01 6.41 6.07
N MET A 40 1.26 6.72 5.78
CA MET A 40 2.33 5.74 5.59
C MET A 40 3.46 5.98 6.58
N VAL A 41 3.86 4.93 7.28
CA VAL A 41 5.02 4.91 8.18
C VAL A 41 6.04 3.92 7.64
N GLY A 42 7.32 4.25 7.74
CA GLY A 42 8.40 3.46 7.13
C GLY A 42 8.57 3.81 5.66
N LYS A 43 9.77 3.56 5.11
CA LYS A 43 10.14 3.91 3.73
C LYS A 43 10.00 2.71 2.81
N LEU A 44 9.76 2.98 1.53
CA LEU A 44 9.92 1.99 0.47
C LEU A 44 11.40 1.67 0.29
N TYR A 45 11.72 0.38 0.12
CA TYR A 45 13.03 -0.06 -0.34
C TYR A 45 13.04 -0.23 -1.85
N ARG A 46 14.23 -0.44 -2.43
CA ARG A 46 14.38 -0.61 -3.87
C ARG A 46 13.56 -1.81 -4.35
N GLY A 47 12.56 -1.54 -5.20
CA GLY A 47 11.65 -2.55 -5.75
C GLY A 47 10.29 -2.60 -5.05
N ASP A 48 10.11 -1.91 -3.92
CA ASP A 48 8.80 -1.75 -3.29
C ASP A 48 8.01 -0.63 -3.99
N GLU A 49 6.69 -0.80 -4.03
CA GLU A 49 5.76 0.17 -4.60
C GLU A 49 4.49 0.25 -3.76
N VAL A 50 3.89 1.44 -3.69
CA VAL A 50 2.50 1.58 -3.23
C VAL A 50 1.58 1.24 -4.39
N ALA A 51 0.70 0.26 -4.20
CA ALA A 51 -0.30 -0.15 -5.18
C ALA A 51 -1.71 -0.02 -4.58
N LEU A 52 -2.64 0.48 -5.39
CA LEU A 52 -4.06 0.37 -5.08
C LEU A 52 -4.57 -0.97 -5.61
N THR A 53 -5.23 -1.73 -4.75
CA THR A 53 -5.83 -3.02 -5.11
C THR A 53 -7.27 -3.08 -4.65
N PHE A 54 -8.07 -3.91 -5.32
CA PHE A 54 -9.42 -4.23 -4.88
C PHE A 54 -9.64 -5.74 -4.86
N SER A 55 -10.60 -6.16 -4.04
CA SER A 55 -11.09 -7.52 -3.98
C SER A 55 -12.59 -7.52 -4.21
N THR A 56 -13.09 -8.56 -4.88
CA THR A 56 -14.52 -8.85 -5.04
C THR A 56 -14.94 -10.14 -4.33
N ASP A 57 -14.02 -10.76 -3.59
CA ASP A 57 -14.16 -12.07 -2.95
C ASP A 57 -13.80 -12.01 -1.45
N ASN A 58 -14.20 -10.93 -0.78
CA ASN A 58 -13.97 -10.70 0.65
C ASN A 58 -12.49 -10.76 1.08
N GLY A 59 -11.58 -10.43 0.17
CA GLY A 59 -10.15 -10.35 0.44
C GLY A 59 -9.39 -11.66 0.27
N GLU A 60 -9.97 -12.67 -0.37
CA GLU A 60 -9.23 -13.88 -0.75
C GLU A 60 -8.23 -13.59 -1.87
N THR A 61 -8.62 -12.81 -2.88
CA THR A 61 -7.76 -12.36 -3.96
C THR A 61 -7.85 -10.86 -4.21
N TYR A 62 -6.79 -10.30 -4.80
CA TYR A 62 -6.67 -8.87 -5.06
C TYR A 62 -6.23 -8.62 -6.50
N SER A 63 -6.90 -7.67 -7.16
CA SER A 63 -6.53 -7.15 -8.47
C SER A 63 -5.92 -5.76 -8.33
N VAL A 64 -4.81 -5.51 -9.03
CA VAL A 64 -4.12 -4.22 -9.02
C VAL A 64 -4.83 -3.24 -9.97
N ILE A 65 -5.12 -2.04 -9.46
CA ILE A 65 -5.62 -0.91 -10.25
C ILE A 65 -4.42 -0.17 -10.83
N LYS A 66 -4.31 -0.16 -12.16
CA LYS A 66 -3.14 0.40 -12.89
C LYS A 66 -3.37 1.81 -13.44
N ASP A 67 -4.61 2.27 -13.43
CA ASP A 67 -5.08 3.53 -14.01
C ASP A 67 -5.53 4.54 -12.94
N ALA A 68 -5.10 4.34 -11.69
CA ALA A 68 -5.23 5.33 -10.64
C ALA A 68 -4.02 6.27 -10.63
N GLU A 69 -4.22 7.49 -10.12
CA GLU A 69 -3.23 8.55 -10.04
C GLU A 69 -3.02 8.99 -8.59
N GLY A 70 -1.95 9.77 -8.33
CA GLY A 70 -1.63 10.31 -7.02
C GLY A 70 -0.44 9.59 -6.36
N ASP A 71 -0.51 9.42 -5.05
CA ASP A 71 0.54 8.82 -4.23
C ASP A 71 0.59 7.29 -4.42
N LEU A 72 1.13 6.87 -5.57
CA LEU A 72 1.30 5.48 -5.99
C LEU A 72 2.74 5.24 -6.48
N GLY A 73 3.12 3.96 -6.58
CA GLY A 73 4.40 3.54 -7.14
C GLY A 73 5.57 3.60 -6.15
N SER A 74 6.79 3.60 -6.69
CA SER A 74 8.04 3.43 -5.93
C SER A 74 8.56 4.69 -5.21
N ASN A 75 7.97 5.86 -5.49
CA ASN A 75 8.51 7.15 -5.03
C ASN A 75 7.65 7.82 -3.96
N VAL A 76 6.69 7.09 -3.37
CA VAL A 76 5.86 7.61 -2.29
C VAL A 76 6.68 7.78 -1.02
N LEU A 77 6.64 8.98 -0.44
CA LEU A 77 7.31 9.28 0.81
C LEU A 77 6.43 8.91 2.01
N PRO A 78 7.03 8.51 3.15
CA PRO A 78 6.27 8.32 4.38
C PRO A 78 5.66 9.66 4.83
N GLY A 79 4.43 9.63 5.33
CA GLY A 79 3.69 10.85 5.63
C GLY A 79 2.24 10.60 6.02
N LYS A 80 1.50 11.70 6.23
CA LYS A 80 0.06 11.66 6.51
C LYS A 80 -0.72 12.20 5.32
N ASN A 81 -1.95 11.74 5.17
CA ASN A 81 -2.88 12.20 4.13
C ASN A 81 -2.33 12.07 2.70
N ASN A 82 -1.58 11.01 2.42
CA ASN A 82 -1.32 10.62 1.04
C ASN A 82 -2.66 10.31 0.36
N GLU A 83 -2.78 10.62 -0.92
CA GLU A 83 -4.02 10.54 -1.67
C GLU A 83 -3.85 9.84 -3.01
N ILE A 84 -4.75 8.88 -3.26
CA ILE A 84 -4.88 8.17 -4.52
C ILE A 84 -6.26 8.49 -5.09
N ASN A 85 -6.29 8.87 -6.36
CA ASN A 85 -7.52 9.17 -7.08
C ASN A 85 -7.69 8.17 -8.21
N TRP A 86 -8.85 7.52 -8.25
CA TRP A 86 -9.21 6.56 -9.28
C TRP A 86 -10.52 6.97 -9.94
N LEU A 87 -10.47 7.23 -11.24
CA LEU A 87 -11.65 7.48 -12.04
C LEU A 87 -12.13 6.16 -12.64
N LEU A 88 -13.33 5.73 -12.28
CA LEU A 88 -14.01 4.58 -12.87
C LEU A 88 -14.37 4.92 -14.33
N MET A 89 -13.40 4.76 -15.22
CA MET A 89 -13.66 4.69 -16.65
C MET A 89 -14.40 3.39 -16.91
N THR A 90 -15.72 3.46 -16.80
CA THR A 90 -16.58 2.39 -17.29
C THR A 90 -16.18 2.17 -18.74
N LYS A 91 -15.99 0.91 -19.11
CA LYS A 91 -15.73 0.41 -20.46
C LYS A 91 -16.90 0.70 -21.43
N ILE A 92 -17.44 1.92 -21.45
CA ILE A 92 -18.56 2.35 -22.32
C ILE A 92 -18.05 2.52 -23.76
N LEU A 93 -16.74 2.67 -23.97
CA LEU A 93 -16.15 2.80 -25.31
C LEU A 93 -15.89 1.47 -26.02
N SER A 94 -16.09 0.31 -25.39
CA SER A 94 -15.91 -1.00 -26.07
C SER A 94 -17.21 -1.73 -26.40
N SER A 95 -18.38 -1.13 -26.12
CA SER A 95 -19.70 -1.71 -26.43
C SER A 95 -20.39 -1.02 -27.62
N VAL A 96 -19.69 -0.12 -28.32
CA VAL A 96 -20.17 0.62 -29.50
C VAL A 96 -19.32 0.31 -30.73
N ARG A 97 -18.77 -0.90 -30.84
CA ARG A 97 -18.19 -1.43 -32.07
C ARG A 97 -18.67 -2.85 -32.32
#